data_AF-A0A2T3J1F4-F1
#
_entry.id   AF-A0A2T3J1F4-F1
#
_cell.length_a   1.000
_cell.length_b   1.000
_cell.length_c   1.000
_cell.angle_alpha   90.00
_cell.angle_beta   90.00
_cell.angle_gamma   90.00
#
_symmetry.space_group_name_H-M   'P 1'
#
loop_
_entity.id
_entity.type
_entity.pdbx_description
1 polymer ?
#
loop_
_entity_poly.entity_id
_entity_poly.type
_entity_poly.pdbx_seq_one_letter_code
_entity_poly.pdbx_strand_id
1 'polypeptide(L)'
;MEPWGILGATYSSLVYRRKQSRDIVITAPYAYSVTNEILVFIASPLILNGQCQGAIFFDMSLSRLAELVNQVSLFNAGYLFIVDGDGTTIAHPDAKYNGKPMADFLGNHPISTDAVHAELDGESVA
;
A
#
# COMPACT_ATOMS: atom_id res chain seq x y z
N MET A 1 2.62 -24.87 8.30
CA MET A 1 2.78 -23.84 9.34
C MET A 1 1.55 -22.97 9.27
N GLU A 2 0.83 -22.82 10.38
CA GLU A 2 -0.35 -21.95 10.47
C GLU A 2 0.05 -20.51 10.07
N PRO A 3 -0.70 -19.82 9.19
CA PRO A 3 -0.37 -18.48 8.71
C PRO A 3 -0.19 -17.45 9.85
N TRP A 4 -0.77 -17.72 11.01
CA TRP A 4 -0.66 -16.91 12.23
C TRP A 4 0.76 -16.87 12.83
N GLY A 5 1.61 -17.87 12.59
CA GLY A 5 2.97 -17.91 13.13
C GLY A 5 3.92 -16.89 12.49
N ILE A 6 3.74 -16.63 11.18
CA ILE A 6 4.56 -15.67 10.43
C ILE A 6 4.14 -14.22 10.75
N LEU A 7 2.83 -13.99 10.90
CA LEU A 7 2.29 -12.70 11.34
C LEU A 7 2.75 -12.39 12.77
N GLY A 8 2.63 -13.31 13.72
CA GLY A 8 3.06 -13.07 15.11
C GLY A 8 4.53 -12.66 15.27
N ALA A 9 5.44 -13.29 14.53
CA ALA A 9 6.86 -12.93 14.52
C ALA A 9 7.11 -11.55 13.89
N THR A 10 6.43 -11.25 12.78
CA THR A 10 6.52 -9.95 12.10
C THR A 10 5.99 -8.82 12.98
N TYR A 11 4.82 -9.01 13.59
CA TYR A 11 4.20 -8.06 14.53
C TYR A 11 5.13 -7.77 15.70
N SER A 12 5.66 -8.81 16.37
CA SER A 12 6.58 -8.64 17.49
C SER A 12 7.86 -7.88 17.08
N SER A 13 8.40 -8.17 15.89
CA SER A 13 9.59 -7.48 15.35
C SER A 13 9.32 -6.01 15.03
N LEU A 14 8.13 -5.68 14.55
CA LEU A 14 7.72 -4.31 14.23
C LEU A 14 7.47 -3.52 15.50
N VAL A 15 6.75 -4.08 16.47
CA VAL A 15 6.56 -3.50 17.81
C VAL A 15 7.91 -3.20 18.46
N TYR A 16 8.82 -4.17 18.43
CA TYR A 16 10.14 -4.01 19.02
C TYR A 16 10.95 -2.90 18.33
N ARG A 17 10.93 -2.85 16.99
CA ARG A 17 11.53 -1.75 16.24
C ARG A 17 10.91 -0.39 16.56
N ARG A 18 9.60 -0.31 16.83
CA ARG A 18 8.92 0.96 17.20
C ARG A 18 9.20 1.46 18.61
N LYS A 19 9.61 0.57 19.52
CA LYS A 19 10.18 1.04 20.80
C LYS A 19 11.48 1.83 20.60
N GLN A 20 12.17 1.63 19.46
CA GLN A 20 13.48 2.22 19.17
C GLN A 20 13.41 3.36 18.13
N SER A 21 12.51 3.30 17.15
CA SER A 21 12.32 4.34 16.12
C SER A 21 10.99 5.06 16.27
N ARG A 22 10.99 6.40 16.14
CA ARG A 22 9.80 7.26 16.24
C ARG A 22 8.99 7.34 14.93
N ASP A 23 9.27 6.46 13.97
CA ASP A 23 8.71 6.52 12.63
C ASP A 23 7.50 5.61 12.46
N ILE A 24 6.59 6.00 11.59
CA ILE A 24 5.51 5.14 11.10
C ILE A 24 6.11 4.07 10.19
N VAL A 25 5.65 2.83 10.31
CA VAL A 25 5.98 1.77 9.35
C VAL A 25 4.73 1.22 8.70
N ILE A 26 4.85 1.02 7.40
CA ILE A 26 3.87 0.38 6.54
C ILE A 26 4.55 -0.90 6.03
N THR A 27 3.90 -2.05 6.14
CA THR A 27 4.43 -3.29 5.57
C THR A 27 4.24 -3.34 4.07
N ALA A 28 4.98 -4.22 3.40
CA ALA A 28 4.56 -4.67 2.08
C ALA A 28 3.13 -5.25 2.13
N PRO A 29 2.37 -5.15 1.02
CA PRO A 29 1.06 -5.77 0.91
C PRO A 29 1.07 -7.27 1.21
N TYR A 30 0.07 -7.76 1.94
CA TYR A 30 -0.10 -9.19 2.22
C TYR A 30 -1.57 -9.60 2.16
N ALA A 31 -1.83 -10.86 1.82
CA ALA A 31 -3.17 -11.42 1.81
C ALA A 31 -3.64 -11.73 3.24
N TYR A 32 -4.81 -11.21 3.61
CA TYR A 32 -5.45 -11.51 4.87
C TYR A 32 -6.02 -12.92 4.86
N SER A 33 -5.63 -13.76 5.81
CA SER A 33 -5.94 -15.19 5.82
C SER A 33 -7.43 -15.52 5.88
N VAL A 34 -8.26 -14.59 6.36
CA VAL A 34 -9.71 -14.82 6.52
C VAL A 34 -10.48 -14.46 5.25
N THR A 35 -10.11 -13.39 4.55
CA THR A 35 -10.87 -12.86 3.40
C THR A 35 -10.13 -12.96 2.07
N ASN A 36 -8.84 -13.33 2.09
CA ASN A 36 -7.89 -13.18 0.98
C ASN A 36 -7.75 -11.74 0.44
N GLU A 37 -8.24 -10.75 1.18
CA GLU A 37 -8.08 -9.34 0.83
C GLU A 37 -6.63 -8.91 0.99
N ILE A 38 -6.13 -8.09 0.06
CA ILE A 38 -4.78 -7.54 0.16
C ILE A 38 -4.81 -6.31 1.07
N LEU A 39 -4.05 -6.39 2.17
CA LEU A 39 -3.96 -5.36 3.19
C LEU A 39 -2.51 -4.86 3.32
N VAL A 40 -2.35 -3.69 3.92
CA VAL A 40 -1.08 -3.27 4.54
C VAL A 40 -1.26 -3.11 6.03
N PHE A 41 -0.22 -3.42 6.77
CA PHE A 41 -0.18 -3.22 8.21
C PHE A 41 0.53 -1.90 8.50
N ILE A 42 -0.15 -1.01 9.22
CA ILE A 42 0.42 0.28 9.61
C ILE A 42 0.66 0.27 11.12
N ALA A 43 1.89 0.58 11.51
CA ALA A 43 2.34 0.65 12.88
C ALA A 43 2.83 2.07 13.21
N SER A 44 2.20 2.73 14.18
CA SER A 44 2.60 4.06 14.65
C SER A 44 3.01 4.01 16.12
N PRO A 45 4.17 4.57 16.52
CA PRO A 45 4.61 4.56 17.91
C PRO A 45 3.75 5.50 18.77
N LEU A 46 3.38 5.05 19.97
CA LEU A 46 2.71 5.88 20.96
C LEU A 46 3.77 6.56 21.83
N ILE A 47 4.03 7.84 21.56
CA ILE A 47 5.02 8.63 22.30
C ILE A 47 4.33 9.47 23.38
N LEU A 48 4.69 9.26 24.64
CA LEU A 48 4.25 10.07 25.78
C LEU A 48 5.48 10.60 26.51
N ASN A 49 5.53 11.92 26.75
CA ASN A 49 6.65 12.59 27.42
C ASN A 49 8.02 12.26 26.79
N GLY A 50 8.07 12.17 25.45
CA GLY A 50 9.30 11.86 24.70
C GLY A 50 9.73 10.39 24.71
N GLN A 51 8.99 9.51 25.40
CA GLN A 51 9.27 8.08 25.49
C GLN A 51 8.22 7.24 24.76
N CYS A 52 8.67 6.17 24.10
CA CYS A 52 7.77 5.22 23.44
C CYS A 52 7.13 4.30 24.48
N GLN A 53 5.82 4.41 24.63
CA GLN A 53 5.02 3.62 25.57
C GLN A 53 4.41 2.38 24.91
N GLY A 54 4.46 2.29 23.58
CA GLY A 54 3.86 1.20 22.81
C GLY A 54 3.71 1.59 21.34
N ALA A 55 2.82 0.90 20.64
CA ALA A 55 2.48 1.24 19.27
C ALA A 55 1.01 0.91 19.00
N ILE A 56 0.39 1.72 18.15
CA ILE A 56 -0.96 1.51 17.62
C ILE A 56 -0.80 0.86 16.25
N PHE A 57 -1.68 -0.10 15.97
CA PHE A 57 -1.66 -0.90 14.76
C PHE A 57 -3.02 -0.90 14.10
N PHE A 58 -3.05 -0.85 12.78
CA PHE A 58 -4.27 -1.04 12.02
C PHE A 58 -3.97 -1.70 10.67
N ASP A 59 -4.82 -2.65 10.32
CA ASP A 59 -4.84 -3.24 8.99
C ASP A 59 -5.63 -2.31 8.07
N MET A 60 -5.03 -1.93 6.95
CA MET A 60 -5.66 -1.07 5.94
C MET A 60 -5.95 -1.88 4.68
N SER A 61 -7.22 -1.86 4.27
CA SER A 61 -7.64 -2.39 2.97
C SER A 61 -7.14 -1.49 1.84
N LEU A 62 -6.38 -2.09 0.94
CA LEU A 62 -5.89 -1.41 -0.26
C LEU A 62 -7.01 -1.13 -1.26
N SER A 63 -8.03 -1.99 -1.30
CA SER A 63 -9.25 -1.76 -2.09
C SER A 63 -10.03 -0.55 -1.59
N ARG A 64 -10.22 -0.42 -0.26
CA ARG A 64 -10.88 0.76 0.32
C ARG A 64 -10.07 2.04 0.11
N LEU A 65 -8.74 1.94 0.14
CA LEU A 65 -7.86 3.07 -0.18
C LEU A 65 -8.02 3.49 -1.65
N ALA A 66 -8.12 2.53 -2.58
CA ALA A 66 -8.39 2.80 -3.99
C ALA A 66 -9.77 3.47 -4.18
N GLU A 67 -10.80 2.99 -3.50
CA GLU A 67 -12.14 3.60 -3.48
C GLU A 67 -12.07 5.05 -2.99
N LEU A 68 -11.33 5.31 -1.90
CA LEU A 68 -11.20 6.64 -1.30
C LEU A 68 -10.57 7.64 -2.28
N VAL A 69 -9.45 7.30 -2.91
CA VAL A 69 -8.77 8.24 -3.82
C VAL A 69 -9.56 8.48 -5.10
N ASN A 70 -10.34 7.49 -5.56
CA ASN A 70 -11.20 7.62 -6.74
C ASN A 70 -12.55 8.32 -6.45
N GLN A 71 -12.79 8.80 -5.23
CA GLN A 71 -13.90 9.73 -4.98
C GLN A 71 -13.70 11.08 -5.70
N VAL A 72 -12.45 11.41 -6.03
CA VAL A 72 -12.15 12.54 -6.91
C VAL A 72 -12.54 12.16 -8.34
N SER A 73 -13.51 12.89 -8.90
CA SER A 73 -13.91 12.68 -10.29
C SER A 73 -12.86 13.25 -11.23
N LEU A 74 -12.37 12.40 -12.14
CA LEU A 74 -11.56 12.81 -13.29
C LEU A 74 -12.41 13.07 -14.54
N PHE A 75 -13.71 13.41 -14.38
CA PHE A 75 -14.64 13.64 -15.49
C PHE A 75 -14.69 12.48 -16.51
N ASN A 76 -14.57 11.24 -16.03
CA ASN A 76 -14.47 10.01 -16.83
C ASN A 76 -13.21 9.91 -17.72
N ALA A 77 -12.19 10.75 -17.51
CA ALA A 77 -10.91 10.70 -18.23
C ALA A 77 -9.95 9.60 -17.71
N GLY A 78 -10.30 8.90 -16.63
CA GLY A 78 -9.49 7.82 -16.10
C GLY A 78 -9.76 7.52 -14.64
N TYR A 79 -8.74 7.00 -13.97
CA TYR A 79 -8.76 6.62 -12.56
C TYR A 79 -7.44 6.95 -11.87
N LEU A 80 -7.46 6.95 -10.54
CA LEU A 80 -6.32 7.16 -9.68
C LEU A 80 -5.84 5.82 -9.10
N PHE A 81 -4.53 5.70 -8.93
CA PHE A 81 -3.88 4.59 -8.25
C PHE A 81 -2.69 5.11 -7.43
N ILE A 82 -2.17 4.29 -6.50
CA ILE A 82 -1.05 4.63 -5.63
C ILE A 82 0.05 3.59 -5.84
N VAL A 83 1.28 4.06 -6.02
CA VAL A 83 2.50 3.24 -6.11
C VAL A 83 3.52 3.70 -5.08
N ASP A 84 4.33 2.77 -4.58
CA ASP A 84 5.54 3.09 -3.82
C ASP A 84 6.66 3.51 -4.78
N GLY A 85 7.71 4.14 -4.25
CA GLY A 85 8.85 4.63 -5.02
C GLY A 85 9.64 3.53 -5.74
N ASP A 86 9.44 2.26 -5.37
CA ASP A 86 10.03 1.10 -6.04
C ASP A 86 9.15 0.51 -7.17
N GLY A 87 7.98 1.10 -7.42
CA GLY A 87 7.03 0.65 -8.45
C GLY A 87 6.03 -0.40 -7.97
N THR A 88 6.04 -0.78 -6.69
CA THR A 88 5.00 -1.65 -6.11
C THR A 88 3.66 -0.92 -6.06
N THR A 89 2.62 -1.52 -6.61
CA THR A 89 1.26 -0.98 -6.54
C THR A 89 0.69 -1.15 -5.14
N ILE A 90 0.37 -0.02 -4.51
CA ILE A 90 -0.25 0.04 -3.18
C ILE A 90 -1.77 -0.04 -3.31
N ALA A 91 -2.39 0.78 -4.16
CA ALA A 91 -3.84 0.78 -4.32
C ALA A 91 -4.22 1.01 -5.77
N HIS A 92 -5.07 0.12 -6.31
CA HIS A 92 -5.54 0.17 -7.69
C HIS A 92 -7.05 -0.16 -7.74
N PRO A 93 -7.85 0.48 -8.63
CA PRO A 93 -9.28 0.19 -8.76
C PRO A 93 -9.59 -1.29 -9.07
N ASP A 94 -8.78 -1.91 -9.92
CA ASP A 94 -8.73 -3.37 -10.08
C ASP A 94 -7.80 -3.98 -9.02
N ALA A 95 -8.40 -4.60 -8.01
CA ALA A 95 -7.70 -5.14 -6.84
C ALA A 95 -6.68 -6.25 -7.17
N LYS A 96 -6.75 -6.86 -8.37
CA LYS A 96 -5.77 -7.90 -8.77
C LYS A 96 -4.34 -7.36 -8.89
N TYR A 97 -4.19 -6.05 -9.06
CA TYR A 97 -2.88 -5.38 -9.15
C TYR A 97 -2.34 -4.93 -7.79
N ASN A 98 -3.12 -5.01 -6.70
CA ASN A 98 -2.63 -4.64 -5.38
C ASN A 98 -1.48 -5.57 -4.95
N GLY A 99 -0.33 -4.98 -4.59
CA GLY A 99 0.90 -5.71 -4.27
C GLY A 99 1.64 -6.28 -5.48
N LYS A 100 1.26 -5.91 -6.71
CA LYS A 100 1.96 -6.27 -7.94
C LYS A 100 2.83 -5.11 -8.44
N PRO A 101 3.81 -5.37 -9.32
CA PRO A 101 4.52 -4.30 -10.00
C PRO A 101 3.57 -3.49 -10.88
N MET A 102 3.70 -2.16 -10.87
CA MET A 102 2.90 -1.30 -11.76
C MET A 102 3.13 -1.59 -13.24
N ALA A 103 4.26 -2.21 -13.58
CA ALA A 103 4.57 -2.64 -14.93
C ALA A 103 3.57 -3.66 -15.49
N ASP A 104 2.82 -4.36 -14.64
CA ASP A 104 1.78 -5.31 -15.05
C ASP A 104 0.61 -4.62 -15.78
N PHE A 105 0.42 -3.30 -15.60
CA PHE A 105 -0.65 -2.53 -16.26
C PHE A 105 -0.19 -1.21 -16.90
N LEU A 106 1.01 -0.72 -16.59
CA LEU A 106 1.62 0.47 -17.21
C LEU A 106 2.89 0.16 -18.00
N GLY A 107 3.38 -1.09 -18.02
CA GLY A 107 4.70 -1.37 -18.59
C GLY A 107 5.84 -0.62 -17.87
N ASN A 108 6.99 -0.46 -18.53
CA ASN A 108 8.20 0.07 -17.89
C ASN A 108 8.27 1.62 -17.82
N HIS A 109 7.14 2.28 -17.59
CA HIS A 109 7.12 3.74 -17.42
C HIS A 109 7.78 4.17 -16.10
N PRO A 110 8.57 5.26 -16.10
CA PRO A 110 9.19 5.75 -14.88
C PRO A 110 8.15 6.43 -13.98
N ILE A 111 8.35 6.34 -12.66
CA ILE A 111 7.66 7.21 -11.72
C ILE A 111 8.23 8.63 -11.91
N SER A 112 7.40 9.54 -12.42
CA SER A 112 7.76 10.94 -12.65
C SER A 112 6.69 11.85 -12.07
N THR A 113 7.11 13.04 -11.64
CA THR A 113 6.20 14.15 -11.30
C THR A 113 5.78 14.95 -12.54
N ASP A 114 6.47 14.75 -13.66
CA ASP A 114 6.07 15.29 -14.96
C ASP A 114 4.99 14.40 -15.58
N ALA A 115 4.16 14.99 -16.43
CA ALA A 115 3.18 14.24 -17.21
C ALA A 115 3.90 13.24 -18.12
N VAL A 116 3.61 11.95 -17.94
CA VAL A 116 4.08 10.87 -18.80
C VAL A 116 2.91 10.44 -19.68
N HIS A 117 3.09 10.56 -21.00
CA HIS A 117 2.14 10.00 -21.96
C HIS A 117 2.51 8.54 -22.24
N ALA A 118 1.55 7.65 -22.04
CA ALA A 118 1.66 6.22 -22.29
C ALA A 118 0.56 5.80 -23.27
N GLU A 119 0.91 5.01 -24.27
CA GLU A 119 -0.06 4.34 -25.14
C GLU A 119 -0.21 2.90 -24.64
N LEU A 120 -1.42 2.52 -24.23
CA LEU A 120 -1.75 1.15 -23.86
C LEU A 120 -2.52 0.54 -25.03
N ASP A 121 -2.04 -0.60 -25.55
CA ASP A 121 -2.69 -1.35 -26.64
C ASP A 121 -2.96 -0.56 -27.94
N GLY A 122 -2.17 0.50 -28.21
CA GLY A 122 -2.30 1.34 -29.40
C GLY A 122 -3.39 2.41 -29.30
N GLU A 123 -4.01 2.58 -28.14
CA GLU A 123 -4.90 3.69 -27.83
C GLU A 123 -4.20 4.71 -26.92
N SER A 124 -4.27 5.98 -27.32
CA SER A 124 -3.79 7.09 -26.50
C SER A 124 -4.67 7.20 -25.26
N VAL A 125 -4.08 6.99 -24.08
CA VAL A 125 -4.75 7.25 -22.81
C VAL A 125 -4.34 8.65 -22.34
N ALA A 126 -5.23 9.62 -22.56
CA ALA A 126 -5.16 10.98 -22.06
C ALA A 126 -6.57 11.50 -21.75
#